data_AF-A0A358NEU1-F1
#
_entry.id   AF-A0A358NEU1-F1
#
_cell.length_a   1.000
_cell.length_b   1.000
_cell.length_c   1.000
_cell.angle_alpha   90.00
_cell.angle_beta   90.00
_cell.angle_gamma   90.00
#
_symmetry.space_group_name_H-M   'P 1'
#
loop_
_entity.id
_entity.type
_entity.pdbx_description
1 polymer ?
#
loop_
_entity_poly.entity_id
_entity_poly.type
_entity_poly.pdbx_seq_one_letter_code
_entity_poly.pdbx_strand_id
1 'polypeptide(L)'
;MQSLTSNSNVLKWIDEVVSMTKPENVVWIDGSEEQLSVLKEEACRTGELKALNQEKYPGCYYHRSQKDDVARMEDKTYICTTDRNDAGPTNNWKSPEEAYELGRQIFENAMSGSTMYIIPYSMGPVGSPFSKIGFEVTDSIYVVLNMNIMTRIGKKVLDVLGDSNDFVRGLHAKCTLDIDKRFIFHFPEDNTIWSCNSAYGGNVLLGKKCFALRIASYQGWKQGWLAEHMLILGIENPQGEVK
;
A
#
# COMPACT_ATOMS: atom_id res chain seq x y z
N MET A 1 -19.02 -5.49 -12.21
CA MET A 1 -17.60 -5.13 -12.02
C MET A 1 -16.76 -6.12 -12.82
N GLN A 2 -15.91 -5.67 -13.74
CA GLN A 2 -15.01 -6.58 -14.47
C GLN A 2 -13.73 -6.72 -13.65
N SER A 3 -13.49 -7.91 -13.09
CA SER A 3 -12.28 -8.21 -12.33
C SER A 3 -11.09 -8.45 -13.26
N LEU A 4 -9.87 -8.13 -12.80
CA LEU A 4 -8.62 -8.50 -13.48
C LEU A 4 -8.09 -9.89 -13.12
N THR A 5 -8.75 -10.60 -12.19
CA THR A 5 -8.35 -11.95 -11.74
C THR A 5 -9.56 -12.85 -11.48
N SER A 6 -9.35 -14.16 -11.60
CA SER A 6 -10.29 -15.21 -11.18
C SER A 6 -9.99 -15.79 -9.80
N ASN A 7 -8.92 -15.34 -9.12
CA ASN A 7 -8.52 -15.84 -7.82
C ASN A 7 -9.61 -15.56 -6.76
N SER A 8 -10.27 -16.62 -6.29
CA SER A 8 -11.40 -16.53 -5.37
C SER A 8 -11.02 -15.94 -4.00
N ASN A 9 -9.78 -16.13 -3.55
CA ASN A 9 -9.31 -15.57 -2.28
C ASN A 9 -9.20 -14.04 -2.35
N VAL A 10 -8.67 -13.52 -3.47
CA VAL A 10 -8.59 -12.08 -3.71
C VAL A 10 -9.99 -11.51 -3.86
N LEU A 11 -10.84 -12.11 -4.69
CA LEU A 11 -12.19 -11.62 -4.94
C LEU A 11 -13.02 -11.57 -3.66
N LYS A 12 -12.98 -12.62 -2.83
CA LYS A 12 -13.67 -12.64 -1.54
C LYS A 12 -13.21 -11.50 -0.61
N TRP A 13 -11.89 -11.31 -0.50
CA TRP A 13 -11.36 -10.22 0.32
C TRP A 13 -11.75 -8.84 -0.22
N ILE A 14 -11.69 -8.63 -1.54
CA ILE A 14 -12.15 -7.39 -2.17
C ILE A 14 -13.64 -7.15 -1.92
N ASP A 15 -14.49 -8.18 -2.02
CA ASP A 15 -15.93 -8.06 -1.74
C ASP A 15 -16.19 -7.67 -0.28
N GLU A 16 -15.44 -8.22 0.68
CA GLU A 16 -15.49 -7.82 2.08
C GLU A 16 -15.13 -6.34 2.26
N VAL A 17 -14.06 -5.88 1.59
CA VAL A 17 -13.60 -4.49 1.64
C VAL A 17 -14.62 -3.54 1.00
N VAL A 18 -15.16 -3.89 -0.18
CA VAL A 18 -16.21 -3.12 -0.87
C VAL A 18 -17.47 -3.03 0.00
N SER A 19 -17.86 -4.12 0.65
CA SER A 19 -19.01 -4.15 1.55
C SER A 19 -18.83 -3.22 2.75
N MET A 20 -17.62 -3.14 3.31
CA MET A 20 -17.30 -2.27 4.44
C MET A 20 -17.20 -0.79 4.04
N THR A 21 -16.49 -0.48 2.97
CA THR A 21 -16.16 0.92 2.65
C THR A 21 -17.16 1.62 1.73
N LYS A 22 -18.06 0.88 1.07
CA LYS A 22 -19.10 1.38 0.16
C LYS A 22 -18.61 2.39 -0.89
N PRO A 23 -17.62 2.03 -1.73
CA PRO A 23 -17.19 2.92 -2.81
C PRO A 23 -18.29 3.12 -3.86
N GLU A 24 -18.27 4.27 -4.52
CA GLU A 24 -19.19 4.55 -5.64
C GLU A 24 -18.80 3.76 -6.90
N ASN A 25 -17.49 3.66 -7.14
CA ASN A 25 -16.92 2.92 -8.25
C ASN A 25 -15.75 2.06 -7.77
N VAL A 26 -15.50 0.95 -8.46
CA VAL A 26 -14.34 0.10 -8.18
C VAL A 26 -13.56 -0.10 -9.46
N VAL A 27 -12.27 0.24 -9.41
CA VAL A 27 -11.35 0.23 -10.54
C VAL A 27 -10.15 -0.64 -10.19
N TRP A 28 -9.90 -1.63 -11.03
CA TRP A 28 -8.68 -2.42 -10.95
C TRP A 28 -7.55 -1.73 -11.71
N ILE A 29 -6.38 -1.64 -11.08
CA ILE A 29 -5.21 -1.05 -11.70
C ILE A 29 -4.45 -2.12 -12.49
N ASP A 30 -4.44 -1.98 -13.81
CA ASP A 30 -3.79 -2.93 -14.73
C ASP A 30 -2.31 -2.61 -14.99
N GLY A 31 -1.87 -1.40 -14.63
CA GLY A 31 -0.49 -0.92 -14.76
C GLY A 31 -0.13 -0.42 -16.17
N SER A 32 -1.11 -0.26 -17.06
CA SER A 32 -0.90 0.30 -18.40
C SER A 32 -0.62 1.80 -18.35
N GLU A 33 0.22 2.29 -19.28
CA GLU A 33 0.50 3.72 -19.38
C GLU A 33 -0.75 4.52 -19.75
N GLU A 34 -1.66 3.92 -20.53
CA GLU A 34 -2.94 4.52 -20.88
C GLU A 34 -3.80 4.76 -19.64
N GLN A 35 -3.97 3.75 -18.78
CA GLN A 35 -4.71 3.89 -17.53
C GLN A 35 -4.06 4.92 -16.60
N LEU A 36 -2.73 4.88 -16.47
CA LEU A 36 -1.99 5.82 -15.63
C LEU A 36 -2.05 7.26 -16.16
N SER A 37 -2.11 7.46 -17.48
CA SER A 37 -2.27 8.79 -18.09
C SER A 37 -3.64 9.38 -17.75
N VAL A 38 -4.71 8.59 -17.89
CA VAL A 38 -6.07 9.01 -17.52
C VAL A 38 -6.15 9.41 -16.04
N LEU A 39 -5.51 8.63 -15.16
CA LEU A 39 -5.45 8.96 -13.73
C LEU A 39 -4.66 10.24 -13.44
N LYS A 40 -3.55 10.49 -14.14
CA LYS A 40 -2.79 11.76 -13.99
C LYS A 40 -3.63 12.96 -14.44
N GLU A 41 -4.34 12.85 -15.55
CA GLU A 41 -5.24 13.88 -16.06
C GLU A 41 -6.37 14.18 -15.07
N GLU A 42 -6.99 13.13 -14.54
CA GLU A 42 -8.04 13.25 -13.52
C GLU A 42 -7.51 13.92 -12.25
N ALA A 43 -6.35 13.50 -11.74
CA ALA A 43 -5.73 14.11 -10.56
C ALA A 43 -5.36 15.59 -10.78
N CYS A 44 -5.01 15.98 -12.00
CA CYS A 44 -4.84 17.39 -12.35
C CYS A 44 -6.15 18.15 -12.42
N ARG A 45 -7.20 17.55 -12.99
CA ARG A 45 -8.53 18.13 -13.10
C ARG A 45 -9.19 18.36 -11.73
N THR A 46 -9.01 17.43 -10.80
CA THR A 46 -9.52 17.54 -9.41
C THR A 46 -8.65 18.42 -8.52
N GLY A 47 -7.45 18.77 -8.96
CA GLY A 47 -6.50 19.60 -8.23
C GLY A 47 -5.67 18.85 -7.18
N GLU A 48 -5.78 17.51 -7.10
CA GLU A 48 -4.93 16.66 -6.26
C GLU A 48 -3.46 16.76 -6.70
N LEU A 49 -3.21 16.86 -8.01
CA LEU A 49 -1.90 17.10 -8.60
C LEU A 49 -1.88 18.38 -9.43
N LYS A 50 -0.70 18.98 -9.55
CA LYS A 50 -0.43 20.08 -10.47
C LYS A 50 0.70 19.68 -11.40
N ALA A 51 0.46 19.65 -12.70
CA ALA A 51 1.53 19.47 -13.67
C ALA A 51 2.58 20.57 -13.48
N LEU A 52 3.86 20.18 -13.41
CA LEU A 52 4.95 21.14 -13.46
C LEU A 52 5.13 21.66 -14.89
N ASN A 53 6.04 22.60 -15.10
CA ASN A 53 6.40 23.03 -16.44
C ASN A 53 6.94 21.83 -17.23
N GLN A 54 6.19 21.37 -18.24
CA GLN A 54 6.50 20.15 -18.99
C GLN A 54 7.68 20.30 -19.96
N GLU A 55 8.09 21.52 -20.30
CA GLU A 55 9.32 21.77 -21.07
C GLU A 55 10.56 21.57 -20.20
N LYS A 56 10.48 21.95 -18.91
CA LYS A 56 11.60 21.84 -17.95
C LYS A 56 11.61 20.52 -17.19
N TYR A 57 10.44 20.00 -16.88
CA TYR A 57 10.23 18.81 -16.06
C TYR A 57 9.15 17.90 -16.69
N PRO A 58 9.46 17.27 -17.84
CA PRO A 58 8.52 16.37 -18.52
C PRO A 58 8.04 15.24 -17.60
N GLY A 59 6.73 15.00 -17.54
CA GLY A 59 6.13 13.95 -16.73
C GLY A 59 6.18 14.19 -15.22
N CYS A 60 6.62 15.37 -14.77
CA CYS A 60 6.67 15.71 -13.35
C CYS A 60 5.43 16.46 -12.88
N TYR A 61 5.00 16.13 -11.67
CA TYR A 61 3.80 16.68 -11.02
C TYR A 61 4.13 17.09 -9.59
N TYR A 62 3.38 18.07 -9.10
CA TYR A 62 3.46 18.58 -7.75
C TYR A 62 2.19 18.23 -6.98
N HIS A 63 2.36 17.57 -5.83
CA HIS A 63 1.32 17.36 -4.83
C HIS A 63 1.61 18.23 -3.60
N ARG A 64 0.57 18.81 -3.02
CA ARG A 64 0.66 19.53 -1.74
C ARG A 64 -0.30 18.89 -0.74
N SER A 65 0.26 18.25 0.28
CA SER A 65 -0.55 17.63 1.33
C SER A 65 -1.18 18.66 2.27
N GLN A 66 -2.07 18.17 3.13
CA GLN A 66 -2.61 18.96 4.24
C GLN A 66 -1.51 19.25 5.27
N LYS A 67 -1.63 20.37 5.99
CA LYS A 67 -0.59 20.87 6.92
C LYS A 67 -0.34 19.92 8.10
N ASP A 68 -1.34 19.14 8.48
CA ASP A 68 -1.37 18.18 9.58
C ASP A 68 -1.08 16.74 9.11
N ASP A 69 -0.75 16.55 7.83
CA ASP A 69 -0.40 15.27 7.24
C ASP A 69 0.85 15.41 6.35
N VAL A 70 1.99 15.63 7.02
CA VAL A 70 3.29 15.95 6.39
C VAL A 70 4.41 14.98 6.77
N ALA A 71 4.12 14.01 7.64
CA ALA A 71 5.11 13.08 8.16
C ALA A 71 4.45 11.76 8.61
N ARG A 72 5.29 10.77 8.90
CA ARG A 72 4.85 9.55 9.57
C ARG A 72 4.46 9.85 11.01
N MET A 73 3.40 9.21 11.50
CA MET A 73 2.96 9.31 12.89
C MET A 73 3.28 8.01 13.62
N GLU A 74 4.42 8.01 14.30
CA GLU A 74 4.93 6.81 14.99
C GLU A 74 4.02 6.40 16.15
N ASP A 75 3.46 7.36 16.89
CA ASP A 75 2.50 7.17 17.99
C ASP A 75 1.14 6.58 17.53
N LYS A 76 0.84 6.67 16.23
CA LYS A 76 -0.36 6.12 15.60
C LYS A 76 -0.09 4.84 14.80
N THR A 77 1.14 4.33 14.84
CA THR A 77 1.55 3.12 14.14
C THR A 77 1.65 1.95 15.10
N TYR A 78 0.94 0.85 14.82
CA TYR A 78 0.81 -0.30 15.72
C TYR A 78 1.19 -1.61 15.04
N ILE A 79 1.78 -2.51 15.84
CA ILE A 79 1.97 -3.93 15.52
C ILE A 79 0.97 -4.73 16.35
N CYS A 80 0.07 -5.42 15.66
CA CYS A 80 -1.07 -6.13 16.25
C CYS A 80 -0.84 -7.64 16.11
N THR A 81 -0.10 -8.19 17.07
CA THR A 81 0.12 -9.65 17.23
C THR A 81 -0.76 -10.19 18.35
N THR A 82 -1.13 -11.48 18.29
CA THR A 82 -1.91 -12.13 19.36
C THR A 82 -1.19 -12.10 20.72
N ASP A 83 0.10 -12.43 20.75
CA ASP A 83 0.96 -12.20 21.91
C ASP A 83 1.57 -10.78 21.84
N ARG A 84 1.40 -10.01 22.92
CA ARG A 84 2.01 -8.68 23.08
C ARG A 84 3.54 -8.74 23.03
N ASN A 85 4.15 -9.82 23.51
CA ASN A 85 5.59 -9.95 23.54
C ASN A 85 6.21 -10.06 22.14
N ASP A 86 5.45 -10.56 21.15
CA ASP A 86 5.92 -10.65 19.76
C ASP A 86 6.05 -9.29 19.08
N ALA A 87 5.29 -8.28 19.52
CA ALA A 87 5.55 -6.90 19.10
C ALA A 87 6.81 -6.34 19.78
N GLY A 88 7.10 -6.76 21.01
CA GLY A 88 8.30 -6.37 21.72
C GLY A 88 8.31 -4.90 22.22
N PRO A 89 9.39 -4.48 22.89
CA PRO A 89 9.45 -3.19 23.58
C PRO A 89 9.65 -1.98 22.67
N THR A 90 9.97 -2.19 21.39
CA THR A 90 10.24 -1.11 20.42
C THR A 90 9.02 -0.72 19.60
N ASN A 91 7.89 -1.42 19.77
CA ASN A 91 6.68 -1.21 18.98
C ASN A 91 5.52 -0.79 19.87
N ASN A 92 4.62 0.03 19.32
CA ASN A 92 3.30 0.19 19.92
C ASN A 92 2.49 -1.07 19.62
N TRP A 93 1.89 -1.64 20.65
CA TRP A 93 1.05 -2.83 20.52
C TRP A 93 -0.40 -2.49 20.82
N LYS A 94 -1.30 -3.13 20.07
CA LYS A 94 -2.73 -3.19 20.31
C LYS A 94 -3.20 -4.60 20.00
N SER A 95 -4.17 -5.13 20.75
CA SER A 95 -4.70 -6.46 20.43
C SER A 95 -5.29 -6.46 19.01
N PRO A 96 -5.15 -7.56 18.24
CA PRO A 96 -5.74 -7.65 16.91
C PRO A 96 -7.24 -7.38 16.91
N GLU A 97 -7.96 -7.87 17.91
CA GLU A 97 -9.41 -7.67 18.07
C GLU A 97 -9.77 -6.18 18.22
N GLU A 98 -9.11 -5.47 19.14
CA GLU A 98 -9.35 -4.02 19.33
C GLU A 98 -8.99 -3.21 18.09
N ALA A 99 -7.87 -3.54 17.43
CA ALA A 99 -7.40 -2.83 16.24
C ALA A 99 -8.36 -3.04 15.05
N TYR A 100 -8.83 -4.27 14.85
CA TYR A 100 -9.81 -4.56 13.81
C TYR A 100 -11.16 -3.90 14.10
N GLU A 101 -11.63 -3.93 15.34
CA GLU A 101 -12.89 -3.27 15.72
C GLU A 101 -12.83 -1.76 15.47
N LEU A 102 -11.78 -1.10 15.97
CA LEU A 102 -11.56 0.34 15.76
C LEU A 102 -11.40 0.66 14.26
N GLY A 103 -10.65 -0.15 13.54
CA GLY A 103 -10.46 0.01 12.09
C GLY A 103 -11.77 -0.10 11.32
N ARG A 104 -12.61 -1.11 11.61
CA ARG A 104 -13.92 -1.30 10.93
C ARG A 104 -14.82 -0.10 11.15
N GLN A 105 -14.88 0.43 12.38
CA GLN A 105 -15.66 1.63 12.68
C GLN A 105 -15.21 2.85 11.88
N ILE A 106 -13.91 2.98 11.60
CA ILE A 106 -13.36 4.08 10.80
C ILE A 106 -13.58 3.87 9.30
N PHE A 107 -13.45 2.63 8.82
CA PHE A 107 -13.59 2.29 7.40
C PHE A 107 -15.05 2.17 6.93
N GLU A 108 -15.99 2.00 7.85
CA GLU A 108 -17.42 1.91 7.55
C GLU A 108 -17.88 3.10 6.70
N ASN A 109 -18.30 2.83 5.45
CA ASN A 109 -18.68 3.83 4.45
C ASN A 109 -17.60 4.86 4.09
N ALA A 110 -16.33 4.60 4.41
CA ALA A 110 -15.24 5.58 4.26
C ALA A 110 -14.93 5.98 2.80
N MET A 111 -15.39 5.20 1.82
CA MET A 111 -15.21 5.47 0.39
C MET A 111 -16.51 5.91 -0.29
N SER A 112 -17.57 6.20 0.46
CA SER A 112 -18.83 6.69 -0.11
C SER A 112 -18.61 7.94 -0.96
N GLY A 113 -19.10 7.92 -2.20
CA GLY A 113 -18.88 8.99 -3.20
C GLY A 113 -17.45 9.06 -3.77
N SER A 114 -16.61 8.06 -3.49
CA SER A 114 -15.24 7.96 -4.00
C SER A 114 -15.04 6.69 -4.83
N THR A 115 -14.06 6.73 -5.72
CA THR A 115 -13.61 5.54 -6.45
C THR A 115 -12.62 4.77 -5.59
N MET A 116 -12.85 3.47 -5.44
CA MET A 116 -11.89 2.52 -4.91
C MET A 116 -10.98 2.02 -6.03
N TYR A 117 -9.68 2.09 -5.81
CA TYR A 117 -8.64 1.54 -6.66
C TYR A 117 -8.04 0.29 -6.03
N ILE A 118 -7.92 -0.78 -6.80
CA ILE A 118 -7.30 -2.04 -6.38
C ILE A 118 -5.96 -2.16 -7.09
N ILE A 119 -4.88 -2.05 -6.34
CA ILE A 119 -3.51 -2.03 -6.86
C ILE A 119 -2.83 -3.37 -6.53
N PRO A 120 -2.78 -4.34 -7.46
CA PRO A 120 -1.89 -5.49 -7.31
C PRO A 120 -0.45 -5.05 -7.51
N TYR A 121 0.47 -5.45 -6.62
CA TYR A 121 1.88 -5.08 -6.73
C TYR A 121 2.84 -6.19 -6.28
N SER A 122 4.06 -6.15 -6.82
CA SER A 122 5.16 -7.06 -6.48
C SER A 122 6.33 -6.30 -5.84
N MET A 123 6.76 -6.83 -4.69
CA MET A 123 7.96 -6.41 -3.95
C MET A 123 9.17 -7.15 -4.49
N GLY A 124 9.77 -6.60 -5.55
CA GLY A 124 10.90 -7.21 -6.27
C GLY A 124 10.54 -7.49 -7.74
N PRO A 125 11.44 -8.11 -8.53
CA PRO A 125 11.15 -8.48 -9.91
C PRO A 125 9.93 -9.41 -10.00
N VAL A 126 8.98 -9.12 -10.89
CA VAL A 126 7.77 -9.93 -11.06
C VAL A 126 8.15 -11.36 -11.48
N GLY A 127 7.63 -12.36 -10.79
CA GLY A 127 7.92 -13.79 -11.05
C GLY A 127 9.20 -14.33 -10.40
N SER A 128 9.98 -13.48 -9.71
CA SER A 128 11.11 -13.98 -8.91
C SER A 128 10.61 -14.81 -7.72
N PRO A 129 11.29 -15.94 -7.39
CA PRO A 129 10.94 -16.74 -6.21
C PRO A 129 11.17 -16.00 -4.88
N PHE A 130 11.92 -14.90 -4.90
CA PHE A 130 12.18 -14.05 -3.73
C PHE A 130 11.20 -12.88 -3.61
N SER A 131 10.42 -12.60 -4.65
CA SER A 131 9.46 -11.50 -4.62
C SER A 131 8.25 -11.87 -3.79
N LYS A 132 7.69 -10.87 -3.11
CA LYS A 132 6.43 -11.01 -2.39
C LYS A 132 5.33 -10.21 -3.08
N ILE A 133 4.10 -10.72 -3.06
CA ILE A 133 2.95 -10.07 -3.69
C ILE A 133 2.11 -9.40 -2.61
N GLY A 134 1.59 -8.23 -2.92
CA GLY A 134 0.64 -7.51 -2.09
C GLY A 134 -0.45 -6.86 -2.95
N PHE A 135 -1.51 -6.50 -2.27
CA PHE A 135 -2.55 -5.62 -2.79
C PHE A 135 -2.64 -4.38 -1.92
N GLU A 136 -2.93 -3.26 -2.55
CA GLU A 136 -3.30 -2.04 -1.87
C GLU A 136 -4.63 -1.54 -2.42
N VAL A 137 -5.66 -1.53 -1.56
CA VAL A 137 -6.96 -0.95 -1.86
C VAL A 137 -6.97 0.48 -1.32
N THR A 138 -7.30 1.46 -2.17
CA THR A 138 -7.24 2.89 -1.79
C THR A 138 -8.29 3.73 -2.51
N ASP A 139 -8.66 4.87 -1.93
CA ASP A 139 -9.49 5.93 -2.54
C ASP A 139 -8.67 7.14 -3.04
N SER A 140 -7.35 6.99 -3.24
CA SER A 140 -6.44 8.06 -3.63
C SER A 140 -5.71 7.75 -4.94
N ILE A 141 -5.86 8.65 -5.92
CA ILE A 141 -5.11 8.59 -7.18
C ILE A 141 -3.62 8.85 -6.91
N TYR A 142 -3.31 9.77 -5.99
CA TYR A 142 -1.92 10.00 -5.56
C TYR A 142 -1.24 8.69 -5.11
N VAL A 143 -1.93 7.84 -4.35
CA VAL A 143 -1.40 6.54 -3.92
C VAL A 143 -1.16 5.62 -5.11
N VAL A 144 -2.12 5.47 -6.02
CA VAL A 144 -1.97 4.64 -7.23
C VAL A 144 -0.73 5.04 -8.03
N LEU A 145 -0.58 6.33 -8.32
CA LEU A 145 0.51 6.85 -9.14
C LEU A 145 1.87 6.69 -8.46
N ASN A 146 1.95 6.85 -7.14
CA ASN A 146 3.20 6.64 -6.40
C ASN A 146 3.51 5.15 -6.25
N MET A 147 2.52 4.28 -6.06
CA MET A 147 2.74 2.84 -6.04
C MET A 147 3.24 2.31 -7.39
N ASN A 148 2.81 2.89 -8.51
CA ASN A 148 3.39 2.60 -9.83
C ASN A 148 4.88 2.90 -9.91
N ILE A 149 5.34 3.99 -9.29
CA ILE A 149 6.76 4.36 -9.27
C ILE A 149 7.55 3.46 -8.30
N MET A 150 6.97 3.20 -7.12
CA MET A 150 7.67 2.56 -6.01
C MET A 150 7.68 1.04 -6.09
N THR A 151 6.77 0.43 -6.84
CA THR A 151 6.59 -1.02 -6.95
C THR A 151 6.31 -1.42 -8.40
N ARG A 152 6.30 -2.73 -8.70
CA ARG A 152 5.81 -3.21 -9.99
C ARG A 152 4.34 -3.56 -9.84
N ILE A 153 3.46 -2.81 -10.50
CA ILE A 153 2.01 -2.98 -10.37
C ILE A 153 1.40 -3.67 -11.59
N GLY A 154 0.15 -4.09 -11.44
CA GLY A 154 -0.72 -4.41 -12.57
C GLY A 154 -0.89 -5.89 -12.88
N LYS A 155 -1.40 -6.18 -14.08
CA LYS A 155 -1.90 -7.52 -14.46
C LYS A 155 -0.86 -8.63 -14.34
N LYS A 156 0.41 -8.35 -14.68
CA LYS A 156 1.50 -9.34 -14.58
C LYS A 156 1.71 -9.87 -13.16
N VAL A 157 1.37 -9.08 -12.14
CA VAL A 157 1.44 -9.50 -10.74
C VAL A 157 0.34 -10.53 -10.44
N LEU A 158 -0.86 -10.30 -10.96
CA LEU A 158 -2.00 -11.23 -10.83
C LEU A 158 -1.72 -12.55 -11.54
N ASP A 159 -1.12 -12.50 -12.73
CA ASP A 159 -0.74 -13.70 -13.49
C ASP A 159 0.25 -14.57 -12.69
N VAL A 160 1.20 -13.96 -11.98
CA VAL A 160 2.15 -14.68 -11.11
C VAL A 160 1.50 -15.20 -9.84
N LEU A 161 0.55 -14.45 -9.25
CA LEU A 161 -0.17 -14.89 -8.06
C LEU A 161 -1.01 -16.15 -8.33
N GLY A 162 -1.60 -16.25 -9.53
CA GLY A 162 -2.52 -17.33 -9.87
C GLY A 162 -3.66 -17.42 -8.86
N ASP A 163 -3.93 -18.62 -8.34
CA ASP A 163 -4.97 -18.89 -7.34
C ASP A 163 -4.46 -18.86 -5.88
N SER A 164 -3.21 -18.44 -5.66
CA SER A 164 -2.60 -18.43 -4.32
C SER A 164 -3.29 -17.45 -3.35
N ASN A 165 -3.31 -17.82 -2.07
CA ASN A 165 -3.72 -16.94 -0.98
C ASN A 165 -2.53 -16.23 -0.29
N ASP A 166 -1.31 -16.44 -0.78
CA ASP A 166 -0.08 -15.85 -0.25
C ASP A 166 0.15 -14.44 -0.81
N PHE A 167 -0.61 -13.49 -0.27
CA PHE A 167 -0.45 -12.07 -0.57
C PHE A 167 -0.72 -11.21 0.67
N VAL A 168 -0.08 -10.04 0.71
CA VAL A 168 -0.35 -9.03 1.74
C VAL A 168 -1.62 -8.24 1.40
N ARG A 169 -2.51 -8.11 2.38
CA ARG A 169 -3.79 -7.39 2.30
C ARG A 169 -3.62 -5.96 2.81
N GLY A 170 -3.38 -5.02 1.91
CA GLY A 170 -3.31 -3.59 2.23
C GLY A 170 -4.66 -2.90 2.00
N LEU A 171 -5.21 -2.25 3.03
CA LEU A 171 -6.35 -1.36 2.93
C LEU A 171 -5.96 0.04 3.39
N HIS A 172 -6.23 1.02 2.55
CA HIS A 172 -6.04 2.43 2.82
C HIS A 172 -7.32 3.21 2.48
N ALA A 173 -7.69 4.20 3.30
CA ALA A 173 -8.69 5.19 2.95
C ALA A 173 -8.35 6.55 3.57
N LYS A 174 -8.59 7.63 2.82
CA LYS A 174 -8.46 9.00 3.35
C LYS A 174 -9.48 9.28 4.45
N CYS A 175 -10.64 8.63 4.42
CA CYS A 175 -11.73 8.84 5.38
C CYS A 175 -12.06 10.35 5.49
N THR A 176 -12.04 10.91 6.70
CA THR A 176 -12.23 12.35 6.96
C THR A 176 -10.92 13.11 7.12
N LEU A 177 -9.77 12.44 7.00
CA LEU A 177 -8.43 12.95 7.32
C LEU A 177 -8.30 13.50 8.75
N ASP A 178 -9.11 12.98 9.67
CA ASP A 178 -9.10 13.37 11.08
C ASP A 178 -7.84 12.80 11.75
N ILE A 179 -6.92 13.69 12.16
CA ILE A 179 -5.65 13.32 12.77
C ILE A 179 -5.82 12.48 14.04
N ASP A 180 -6.89 12.70 14.80
CA ASP A 180 -7.14 11.96 16.04
C ASP A 180 -7.57 10.51 15.76
N LYS A 181 -8.17 10.28 14.58
CA LYS A 181 -8.60 8.98 14.06
C LYS A 181 -7.63 8.38 13.05
N ARG A 182 -6.40 8.91 12.96
CA ARG A 182 -5.34 8.36 12.12
C ARG A 182 -4.73 7.15 12.78
N PHE A 183 -4.70 6.04 12.06
CA PHE A 183 -4.08 4.81 12.52
C PHE A 183 -3.43 4.05 11.37
N ILE A 184 -2.30 3.39 11.68
CA ILE A 184 -1.63 2.46 10.79
C ILE A 184 -1.42 1.14 11.54
N PHE A 185 -2.30 0.18 11.30
CA PHE A 185 -2.26 -1.14 11.92
C PHE A 185 -1.54 -2.14 11.01
N HIS A 186 -0.68 -2.96 11.60
CA HIS A 186 -0.01 -4.08 10.94
C HIS A 186 -0.42 -5.35 11.68
N PHE A 187 -0.89 -6.35 10.95
CA PHE A 187 -1.29 -7.65 11.48
C PHE A 187 -0.36 -8.71 10.86
N PRO A 188 0.79 -9.00 11.49
CA PRO A 188 1.81 -9.83 10.86
C PRO A 188 1.39 -11.28 10.66
N GLU A 189 0.49 -11.79 11.52
CA GLU A 189 0.07 -13.19 11.54
C GLU A 189 -0.89 -13.54 10.37
N ASP A 190 -1.61 -12.56 9.82
CA ASP A 190 -2.53 -12.74 8.67
C ASP A 190 -2.14 -11.93 7.42
N ASN A 191 -0.95 -11.31 7.46
CA ASN A 191 -0.40 -10.49 6.38
C ASN A 191 -1.28 -9.27 6.02
N THR A 192 -1.88 -8.59 6.99
CA THR A 192 -2.78 -7.45 6.75
C THR A 192 -2.16 -6.12 7.19
N ILE A 193 -2.43 -5.05 6.44
CA ILE A 193 -2.03 -3.68 6.75
C ILE A 193 -3.24 -2.77 6.55
N TRP A 194 -3.65 -2.04 7.58
CA TRP A 194 -4.76 -1.08 7.52
C TRP A 194 -4.26 0.32 7.83
N SER A 195 -4.53 1.29 6.96
CA SER A 195 -4.17 2.70 7.11
C SER A 195 -5.38 3.60 6.89
N CYS A 196 -5.69 4.47 7.84
CA CYS A 196 -6.84 5.37 7.76
C CYS A 196 -6.50 6.80 8.17
N ASN A 197 -7.25 7.77 7.65
CA ASN A 197 -7.15 9.21 7.94
C ASN A 197 -5.76 9.82 7.67
N SER A 198 -5.02 9.31 6.68
CA SER A 198 -3.82 9.93 6.13
C SER A 198 -3.86 9.89 4.61
N ALA A 199 -3.06 10.73 3.97
CA ALA A 199 -2.81 10.86 2.55
C ALA A 199 -1.29 10.99 2.27
N TYR A 200 -0.43 10.82 3.27
CA TYR A 200 0.99 11.17 3.18
C TYR A 200 1.96 9.99 3.21
N GLY A 201 2.76 9.87 2.14
CA GLY A 201 4.02 9.13 2.10
C GLY A 201 3.96 7.74 2.74
N GLY A 202 4.75 7.51 3.78
CA GLY A 202 4.89 6.18 4.40
C GLY A 202 3.65 5.67 5.14
N ASN A 203 2.62 6.51 5.36
CA ASN A 203 1.36 6.09 5.95
C ASN A 203 0.45 5.45 4.90
N VAL A 204 0.57 5.86 3.64
CA VAL A 204 -0.39 5.52 2.57
C VAL A 204 0.24 4.82 1.38
N LEU A 205 1.55 4.61 1.37
CA LEU A 205 2.25 3.81 0.36
C LEU A 205 2.63 2.49 1.03
N LEU A 206 1.67 1.57 1.12
CA LEU A 206 1.77 0.41 2.01
C LEU A 206 2.89 -0.55 1.59
N GLY A 207 3.23 -0.61 0.30
CA GLY A 207 4.40 -1.34 -0.18
C GLY A 207 5.73 -0.83 0.40
N LYS A 208 5.82 0.44 0.82
CA LYS A 208 7.09 1.09 1.20
C LYS A 208 7.64 0.62 2.54
N LYS A 209 7.08 1.08 3.66
CA LYS A 209 7.59 0.76 5.01
C LYS A 209 6.74 -0.27 5.71
N CYS A 210 5.42 -0.21 5.51
CA CYS A 210 4.47 -1.12 6.13
C CYS A 210 4.71 -2.56 5.68
N PHE A 211 4.80 -2.80 4.37
CA PHE A 211 5.18 -4.12 3.87
C PHE A 211 6.69 -4.32 3.93
N ALA A 212 7.50 -3.57 3.17
CA ALA A 212 8.91 -3.92 2.94
C ALA A 212 9.79 -4.04 4.19
N LEU A 213 9.37 -3.49 5.33
CA LEU A 213 10.07 -3.66 6.61
C LEU A 213 9.20 -4.35 7.66
N ARG A 214 8.00 -3.85 7.98
CA ARG A 214 7.27 -4.35 9.15
C ARG A 214 6.68 -5.74 8.93
N ILE A 215 5.86 -5.92 7.90
CA ILE A 215 5.35 -7.26 7.56
C ILE A 215 6.50 -8.16 7.06
N ALA A 216 7.40 -7.62 6.24
CA ALA A 216 8.52 -8.38 5.68
C ALA A 216 9.50 -8.91 6.75
N SER A 217 9.77 -8.16 7.82
CA SER A 217 10.66 -8.64 8.90
C SER A 217 10.03 -9.80 9.69
N TYR A 218 8.72 -9.75 9.92
CA TYR A 218 8.00 -10.89 10.50
C TYR A 218 8.02 -12.11 9.57
N GLN A 219 7.74 -11.91 8.28
CA GLN A 219 7.85 -12.99 7.29
C GLN A 219 9.27 -13.57 7.23
N GLY A 220 10.29 -12.70 7.21
CA GLY A 220 11.70 -13.07 7.22
C GLY A 220 12.08 -13.89 8.45
N TRP A 221 11.66 -13.46 9.63
CA TRP A 221 11.85 -14.23 10.87
C TRP A 221 11.22 -15.63 10.78
N LYS A 222 9.99 -15.74 10.28
CA LYS A 222 9.29 -17.04 10.13
C LYS A 222 9.89 -17.93 9.05
N GLN A 223 10.51 -17.35 8.02
CA GLN A 223 10.95 -18.06 6.81
C GLN A 223 12.48 -18.18 6.67
N GLY A 224 13.26 -17.62 7.61
CA GLY A 224 14.72 -17.71 7.62
C GLY A 224 15.45 -16.74 6.68
N TRP A 225 14.91 -15.54 6.44
CA TRP A 225 15.56 -14.48 5.65
C TRP A 225 15.41 -13.11 6.33
N LEU A 226 16.08 -12.08 5.79
CA LEU A 226 16.18 -10.76 6.43
C LEU A 226 15.51 -9.67 5.58
N ALA A 227 14.71 -8.83 6.24
CA ALA A 227 14.13 -7.61 5.66
C ALA A 227 14.73 -6.39 6.37
N GLU A 228 15.73 -5.78 5.75
CA GLU A 228 16.60 -4.81 6.42
C GLU A 228 16.45 -3.38 5.92
N HIS A 229 16.68 -2.42 6.81
CA HIS A 229 16.74 -1.01 6.44
C HIS A 229 18.14 -0.62 5.97
N MET A 230 18.55 -1.15 4.82
CA MET A 230 19.89 -0.96 4.24
C MET A 230 19.81 -0.47 2.81
N LEU A 231 20.83 0.30 2.40
CA LEU A 231 21.09 0.54 0.98
C LEU A 231 21.88 -0.65 0.40
N ILE A 232 21.76 -0.87 -0.92
CA ILE A 232 22.61 -1.79 -1.67
C ILE A 232 23.45 -0.95 -2.63
N LEU A 233 24.77 -1.11 -2.57
CA LEU A 233 25.73 -0.34 -3.36
C LEU A 233 26.67 -1.31 -4.07
N GLY A 234 26.79 -1.18 -5.40
CA GLY A 234 27.86 -1.84 -6.16
C GLY A 234 29.08 -0.93 -6.26
N ILE A 235 30.27 -1.45 -5.97
CA ILE A 235 31.54 -0.72 -6.05
C ILE A 235 32.42 -1.36 -7.11
N GLU A 236 32.79 -0.59 -8.13
CA GLU A 236 33.72 -1.00 -9.17
C GLU A 236 35.12 -0.45 -8.88
N ASN A 237 36.13 -1.32 -8.86
CA ASN A 237 37.53 -0.89 -8.69
C ASN A 237 38.15 -0.43 -10.04
N PRO A 238 39.33 0.23 -10.04
CA PRO A 238 39.99 0.66 -11.28
C PRO A 238 40.39 -0.47 -12.23
N GLN A 239 40.33 -1.73 -11.78
CA GLN A 239 40.58 -2.93 -12.58
C GLN A 239 39.29 -3.47 -13.23
N GLY A 240 38.13 -2.86 -12.98
CA GLY A 240 36.83 -3.25 -13.54
C GLY A 240 36.08 -4.33 -12.75
N GLU A 241 36.53 -4.68 -11.55
CA GLU A 241 35.85 -5.66 -10.69
C GLU A 241 34.74 -4.98 -9.88
N VAL A 242 33.51 -5.50 -9.97
CA VAL A 242 32.35 -5.03 -9.20
C VAL A 242 32.10 -5.95 -8.01
N LYS A 243 31.98 -5.37 -6.81
CA LYS A 243 31.52 -6.05 -5.59
C LYS A 243 30.25 -5.43 -5.05
#